data_AF-A0A834BU93-F1
#
_entry.id   AF-A0A834BU93-F1
#
_cell.length_a   1.000
_cell.length_b   1.000
_cell.length_c   1.000
_cell.angle_alpha   90.00
_cell.angle_beta   90.00
_cell.angle_gamma   90.00
#
_symmetry.space_group_name_H-M   'P 1'
#
loop_
_entity.id
_entity.type
_entity.pdbx_description
1 polymer ?
#
loop_
_entity_poly.entity_id
_entity_poly.type
_entity_poly.pdbx_seq_one_letter_code
_entity_poly.pdbx_strand_id
1 'polypeptide(L)'
;MSYGLLEKMKFSALELQEYLDTYNSREEAAVSWLKNCKDTFPRCPGDSVVTCQPGDSEEKQLELCQRLYKLHFQLLLLFQSYCSLICQVHAISSVPELLNMSRELNDLRISLQTAETAVATDLEHKHTAHTHKHASQLAAIVVPSFPNTEAAVQAILECLRNHEFTKAVRYIQECRIQWPNGLFGSSAESEVQTLLNVYFRHQTLGQTGTIALVGSRQDLSLICSKLLELNGEIRDMIRRAQGYRVVTTYLPDSSASGTSL
;
A
#
# COMPACT_ATOMS: atom_id res chain seq x y z
N MET A 1 34.57 0.92 0.17
CA MET A 1 33.92 1.25 1.45
C MET A 1 32.72 2.13 1.15
N SER A 2 31.51 1.57 1.10
CA SER A 2 30.29 2.37 0.91
C SER A 2 30.06 3.21 2.18
N TYR A 3 30.35 4.51 2.12
CA TYR A 3 30.35 5.48 3.23
C TYR A 3 29.00 5.64 3.97
N GLY A 4 28.46 4.60 4.61
CA GLY A 4 27.19 4.62 5.33
C GLY A 4 25.95 4.94 4.47
N LEU A 5 26.11 5.11 3.15
CA LEU A 5 25.04 5.50 2.23
C LEU A 5 23.90 4.48 2.20
N LEU A 6 24.24 3.19 2.18
CA LEU A 6 23.25 2.11 2.24
C LEU A 6 22.55 2.04 3.61
N GLU A 7 23.25 2.36 4.69
CA GLU A 7 22.64 2.45 6.02
C GLU A 7 21.65 3.61 6.07
N LYS A 8 22.01 4.78 5.52
CA LYS A 8 21.11 5.91 5.40
C LYS A 8 19.84 5.56 4.61
N MET A 9 19.99 4.89 3.47
CA MET A 9 18.83 4.39 2.71
C MET A 9 17.98 3.42 3.52
N LYS A 10 18.61 2.49 4.22
CA LYS A 10 17.91 1.54 5.09
C LYS A 10 17.10 2.28 6.15
N PHE A 11 17.67 3.29 6.81
CA PHE A 11 16.95 4.10 7.79
C PHE A 11 15.80 4.89 7.15
N SER A 12 15.99 5.51 5.99
CA SER A 12 14.90 6.19 5.27
C SER A 12 13.78 5.23 4.84
N ALA A 13 14.11 3.99 4.49
CA ALA A 13 13.11 2.96 4.19
C ALA A 13 12.32 2.53 5.45
N LEU A 14 12.99 2.42 6.60
CA LEU A 14 12.34 2.14 7.89
C LEU A 14 11.44 3.29 8.34
N GLU A 15 11.89 4.53 8.17
CA GLU A 15 11.08 5.72 8.44
C GLU A 15 9.82 5.76 7.56
N LEU A 16 9.97 5.43 6.26
CA LEU A 16 8.84 5.32 5.35
C LEU A 16 7.83 4.25 5.81
N GLN A 17 8.34 3.10 6.27
CA GLN A 17 7.51 2.03 6.81
C GLN A 17 6.73 2.51 8.05
N GLU A 18 7.37 3.22 8.97
CA GLU A 18 6.72 3.77 10.16
C GLU A 18 5.61 4.78 9.80
N TYR A 19 5.84 5.62 8.78
CA TYR A 19 4.81 6.52 8.27
C TYR A 19 3.63 5.77 7.66
N LEU A 20 3.87 4.66 6.97
CA LEU A 20 2.84 3.81 6.38
C LEU A 20 2.00 3.10 7.45
N ASP A 21 2.66 2.54 8.46
CA ASP A 21 1.99 1.87 9.58
C ASP A 21 1.11 2.86 10.35
N THR A 22 1.62 4.07 10.60
CA THR A 22 0.85 5.15 11.22
C THR A 22 -0.32 5.60 10.36
N TYR A 23 -0.16 5.65 9.03
CA TYR A 23 -1.24 5.97 8.10
C TYR A 23 -2.35 4.92 8.18
N ASN A 24 -2.02 3.63 8.07
CA ASN A 24 -2.98 2.54 8.13
C ASN A 24 -3.78 2.55 9.43
N SER A 25 -3.11 2.71 10.58
CA SER A 25 -3.79 2.82 11.88
C SER A 25 -4.76 4.01 11.95
N ARG A 26 -4.38 5.16 11.38
CA ARG A 26 -5.26 6.35 11.32
C ARG A 26 -6.42 6.17 10.34
N GLU A 27 -6.19 5.48 9.23
CA GLU A 27 -7.22 5.17 8.24
C GLU A 27 -8.31 4.30 8.88
N GLU A 28 -7.92 3.21 9.54
CA GLU A 28 -8.83 2.33 10.27
C GLU A 28 -9.64 3.10 11.32
N ALA A 29 -8.99 3.97 12.10
CA ALA A 29 -9.66 4.80 13.09
C ALA A 29 -10.65 5.80 12.46
N ALA A 30 -10.27 6.43 11.34
CA ALA A 30 -11.14 7.37 10.62
C ALA A 30 -12.35 6.67 9.99
N VAL A 31 -12.15 5.49 9.40
CA VAL A 31 -13.21 4.65 8.82
C VAL A 31 -14.18 4.19 9.91
N SER A 32 -13.66 3.73 11.05
CA SER A 32 -14.47 3.34 12.20
C SER A 32 -15.32 4.51 12.73
N TRP A 33 -14.72 5.70 12.85
CA TRP A 33 -15.44 6.90 13.27
C TRP A 33 -16.51 7.32 12.26
N LEU A 34 -16.19 7.29 10.95
CA LEU A 34 -17.14 7.60 9.89
C LEU A 34 -18.36 6.66 9.93
N LYS A 35 -18.13 5.36 10.19
CA LYS A 35 -19.21 4.37 10.37
C LYS A 35 -20.08 4.72 11.58
N ASN A 36 -19.47 5.02 12.74
CA ASN A 36 -20.20 5.45 13.93
C ASN A 36 -21.05 6.72 13.70
N CYS A 37 -20.47 7.70 13.01
CA CYS A 37 -21.14 8.91 12.56
C CYS A 37 -22.37 8.57 11.70
N LYS A 38 -22.24 7.72 10.69
CA LYS A 38 -23.35 7.30 9.80
C LYS A 38 -24.46 6.53 10.52
N ASP A 39 -24.14 5.85 11.61
CA ASP A 39 -25.11 5.13 12.44
C ASP A 39 -25.82 6.07 13.43
N THR A 40 -25.19 7.21 13.78
CA THR A 40 -25.75 8.19 14.72
C THR A 40 -26.47 9.36 14.04
N PHE A 41 -26.09 9.74 12.82
CA PHE A 41 -26.74 10.85 12.11
C PHE A 41 -28.15 10.46 11.63
N PRO A 42 -29.15 11.35 11.77
CA PRO A 42 -30.51 11.06 11.35
C PRO A 42 -30.58 10.83 9.83
N ARG A 43 -31.13 9.68 9.40
CA ARG A 43 -31.16 9.27 7.99
C ARG A 43 -32.19 10.00 7.13
N CYS A 44 -33.17 10.69 7.73
CA CYS A 44 -34.15 11.55 7.05
C CYS A 44 -34.85 12.45 8.09
N PRO A 45 -35.35 13.64 7.70
CA PRO A 45 -36.19 14.48 8.55
C PRO A 45 -37.60 13.90 8.56
N GLY A 46 -37.94 13.03 9.51
CA GLY A 46 -39.33 12.60 9.64
C GLY A 46 -39.62 11.40 10.51
N ASP A 47 -38.64 10.58 10.90
CA ASP A 47 -38.95 9.38 11.68
C ASP A 47 -37.94 9.12 12.80
N SER A 48 -38.49 8.97 14.01
CA SER A 48 -37.89 8.61 15.29
C SER A 48 -37.07 9.66 16.08
N VAL A 49 -37.66 10.00 17.24
CA VAL A 49 -37.08 10.38 18.54
C VAL A 49 -35.63 10.90 18.53
N VAL A 50 -35.52 12.22 18.67
CA VAL A 50 -34.29 12.98 18.94
C VAL A 50 -33.62 12.48 20.21
N THR A 51 -32.56 11.68 20.07
CA THR A 51 -31.61 11.39 21.17
C THR A 51 -30.32 12.21 21.06
N CYS A 52 -30.08 12.87 19.92
CA CYS A 52 -28.89 13.71 19.73
C CYS A 52 -29.23 15.17 20.03
N GLN A 53 -28.53 15.77 21.01
CA GLN A 53 -28.57 17.22 21.19
C GLN A 53 -27.98 17.88 19.93
N PRO A 54 -28.46 19.07 19.50
CA PRO A 54 -27.93 19.77 18.34
C PRO A 54 -26.39 19.94 18.35
N GLY A 55 -25.79 20.09 19.54
CA GLY A 55 -24.34 20.20 19.74
C GLY A 55 -23.54 18.89 19.54
N ASP A 56 -24.13 17.72 19.79
CA ASP A 56 -23.44 16.43 19.72
C ASP A 56 -23.13 16.02 18.27
N SER A 57 -24.01 16.41 17.34
CA SER A 57 -23.84 16.13 15.91
C SER A 57 -22.72 16.97 15.31
N GLU A 58 -22.67 18.26 15.61
CA GLU A 58 -21.61 19.16 15.14
C GLU A 58 -20.23 18.80 15.71
N GLU A 59 -20.18 18.39 16.98
CA GLU A 59 -18.94 17.94 17.60
C GLU A 59 -18.40 16.66 16.95
N LYS A 60 -19.27 15.69 16.66
CA LYS A 60 -18.91 14.48 15.92
C LYS A 60 -18.41 14.77 14.49
N GLN A 61 -19.02 15.73 13.81
CA GLN A 61 -18.59 16.19 12.48
C GLN A 61 -17.23 16.87 12.53
N LEU A 62 -17.02 17.78 13.48
CA LEU A 62 -15.73 18.47 13.64
C LEU A 62 -14.62 17.49 14.00
N GLU A 63 -14.89 16.52 14.87
CA GLU A 63 -13.94 15.48 15.23
C GLU A 63 -13.61 14.57 14.02
N LEU A 64 -14.61 14.23 13.20
CA LEU A 64 -14.37 13.53 11.93
C LEU A 64 -13.45 14.35 11.02
N CYS A 65 -13.70 15.65 10.85
CA CYS A 65 -12.83 16.53 10.07
C CYS A 65 -11.39 16.56 10.61
N GLN A 66 -11.20 16.61 11.94
CA GLN A 66 -9.88 16.56 12.56
C GLN A 66 -9.17 15.23 12.32
N ARG A 67 -9.88 14.10 12.38
CA ARG A 67 -9.31 12.78 12.05
C ARG A 67 -8.91 12.68 10.58
N LEU A 68 -9.75 13.15 9.66
CA LEU A 68 -9.44 13.20 8.23
C LEU A 68 -8.25 14.11 7.93
N TYR A 69 -8.15 15.26 8.60
CA TYR A 69 -6.99 16.14 8.52
C TYR A 69 -5.70 15.43 8.98
N LYS A 70 -5.75 14.76 10.14
CA LYS A 70 -4.63 13.99 10.69
C LYS A 70 -4.21 12.84 9.78
N LEU A 71 -5.15 12.22 9.07
CA LEU A 71 -4.90 11.18 8.08
C LEU A 71 -4.25 11.76 6.82
N HIS A 72 -4.79 12.86 6.30
CA HIS A 72 -4.24 13.58 5.14
C HIS A 72 -2.82 14.10 5.40
N PHE A 73 -2.58 14.66 6.59
CA PHE A 73 -1.24 15.08 7.00
C PHE A 73 -0.26 13.90 7.03
N GLN A 74 -0.70 12.75 7.54
CA GLN A 74 0.12 11.54 7.54
C GLN A 74 0.43 11.06 6.12
N LEU A 75 -0.55 11.13 5.21
CA LEU A 75 -0.37 10.83 3.79
C LEU A 75 0.67 11.76 3.16
N LEU A 76 0.62 13.06 3.46
CA LEU A 76 1.60 14.03 2.99
C LEU A 76 3.02 13.66 3.45
N LEU A 77 3.22 13.32 4.73
CA LEU A 77 4.52 12.89 5.25
C LEU A 77 5.03 11.63 4.56
N LEU A 78 4.15 10.65 4.35
CA LEU A 78 4.47 9.42 3.63
C LEU A 78 4.96 9.72 2.20
N PHE A 79 4.25 10.59 1.47
CA PHE A 79 4.63 10.98 0.12
C PHE A 79 5.96 11.76 0.07
N GLN A 80 6.18 12.68 1.02
CA GLN A 80 7.43 13.44 1.11
C GLN A 80 8.63 12.53 1.42
N SER A 81 8.45 11.60 2.37
CA SER A 81 9.47 10.61 2.72
C SER A 81 9.78 9.69 1.53
N TYR A 82 8.74 9.25 0.80
CA TYR A 82 8.92 8.44 -0.41
C TYR A 82 9.72 9.19 -1.47
N CYS A 83 9.37 10.45 -1.77
CA CYS A 83 10.10 11.26 -2.74
C CYS A 83 11.58 11.42 -2.33
N SER A 84 11.84 11.69 -1.05
CA SER A 84 13.18 11.77 -0.50
C SER A 84 13.96 10.46 -0.70
N LEU A 85 13.36 9.31 -0.40
CA LEU A 85 13.98 8.00 -0.59
C LEU A 85 14.32 7.75 -2.07
N ILE A 86 13.42 8.06 -3.00
CA ILE A 86 13.66 7.91 -4.44
C ILE A 86 14.84 8.78 -4.90
N CYS A 87 14.91 10.03 -4.45
CA CYS A 87 16.04 10.91 -4.72
C CYS A 87 17.36 10.35 -4.16
N GLN A 88 17.34 9.78 -2.95
CA GLN A 88 18.50 9.13 -2.35
C GLN A 88 18.95 7.90 -3.13
N VAL A 89 18.02 7.02 -3.54
CA VAL A 89 18.31 5.87 -4.41
C VAL A 89 18.98 6.33 -5.69
N HIS A 90 18.49 7.41 -6.31
CA HIS A 90 19.08 7.95 -7.53
C HIS A 90 20.52 8.46 -7.30
N ALA A 91 20.75 9.23 -6.24
CA ALA A 91 22.08 9.73 -5.89
C ALA A 91 23.07 8.60 -5.60
N ILE A 92 22.59 7.46 -5.09
CA ILE A 92 23.41 6.30 -4.76
C ILE A 92 23.63 5.40 -5.97
N SER A 93 22.69 5.39 -6.92
CA SER A 93 22.83 4.65 -8.18
C SER A 93 23.96 5.14 -9.10
N SER A 94 24.49 6.34 -8.86
CA SER A 94 25.65 6.90 -9.57
C SER A 94 26.98 6.58 -8.89
N VAL A 95 26.97 5.89 -7.74
CA VAL A 95 28.19 5.50 -7.00
C VAL A 95 28.75 4.21 -7.63
N PRO A 96 29.97 4.24 -8.18
CA PRO A 96 30.53 3.11 -8.94
C PRO A 96 30.85 1.88 -8.07
N GLU A 97 31.02 2.04 -6.77
CA GLU A 97 31.22 0.94 -5.83
C GLU A 97 29.94 0.15 -5.50
N LEU A 98 28.79 0.59 -5.99
CA LEU A 98 27.50 -0.03 -5.73
C LEU A 98 26.91 -0.64 -7.00
N LEU A 99 26.43 -1.88 -6.89
CA LEU A 99 25.78 -2.58 -7.98
C LEU A 99 24.29 -2.22 -8.00
N ASN A 100 23.83 -1.58 -9.08
CA ASN A 100 22.42 -1.23 -9.24
C ASN A 100 21.70 -2.24 -10.16
N MET A 101 20.90 -3.12 -9.56
CA MET A 101 20.11 -4.14 -10.26
C MET A 101 18.66 -3.69 -10.56
N SER A 102 18.32 -2.42 -10.33
CA SER A 102 16.95 -1.92 -10.49
C SER A 102 16.37 -2.15 -11.89
N ARG A 103 17.20 -2.02 -12.94
CA ARG A 103 16.76 -2.25 -14.32
C ARG A 103 16.41 -3.71 -14.57
N GLU A 104 17.35 -4.61 -14.28
CA GLU A 104 17.20 -6.06 -14.48
C GLU A 104 15.98 -6.60 -13.74
N LEU A 105 15.79 -6.19 -12.48
CA LEU A 105 14.63 -6.60 -11.70
C LEU A 105 13.32 -6.00 -12.20
N ASN A 106 13.33 -4.79 -12.77
CA ASN A 106 12.13 -4.19 -13.34
C ASN A 106 11.72 -4.89 -14.64
N ASP A 107 12.67 -5.24 -15.49
CA ASP A 107 12.41 -6.02 -16.72
C ASP A 107 11.88 -7.42 -16.36
N LEU A 108 12.47 -8.05 -15.34
CA LEU A 108 11.99 -9.31 -14.79
C LEU A 108 10.56 -9.17 -14.24
N ARG A 109 10.25 -8.10 -13.49
CA ARG A 109 8.91 -7.83 -12.97
C ARG A 109 7.87 -7.77 -14.07
N ILE A 110 8.13 -7.01 -15.14
CA ILE A 110 7.18 -6.86 -16.26
C ILE A 110 6.94 -8.21 -16.94
N SER A 111 8.00 -8.99 -17.15
CA SER A 111 7.93 -10.33 -17.74
C SER A 111 7.11 -11.28 -16.87
N LEU A 112 7.32 -11.25 -15.56
CA LEU A 112 6.59 -12.06 -14.58
C LEU A 112 5.13 -11.66 -14.47
N GLN A 113 4.81 -10.37 -14.47
CA GLN A 113 3.42 -9.88 -14.47
C GLN A 113 2.66 -10.36 -15.71
N THR A 114 3.31 -10.32 -16.87
CA THR A 114 2.72 -10.84 -18.11
C THR A 114 2.47 -12.34 -18.01
N ALA A 115 3.42 -13.10 -17.47
CA ALA A 115 3.25 -14.54 -17.24
C ALA A 115 2.16 -14.87 -16.21
N GLU A 116 2.06 -14.11 -15.13
CA GLU A 116 1.02 -14.25 -14.10
C GLU A 116 -0.38 -14.06 -14.71
N THR A 117 -0.57 -13.00 -15.52
CA THR A 117 -1.84 -12.78 -16.23
C THR A 117 -2.16 -13.92 -17.20
N ALA A 118 -1.17 -14.44 -17.93
CA ALA A 118 -1.36 -15.58 -18.83
C ALA A 118 -1.75 -16.86 -18.06
N VAL A 119 -1.13 -17.09 -16.89
CA VAL A 119 -1.49 -18.21 -16.00
C VAL A 119 -2.93 -18.07 -15.50
N ALA A 120 -3.35 -16.87 -15.10
CA ALA A 120 -4.72 -16.61 -14.66
C ALA A 120 -5.73 -16.87 -15.77
N THR A 121 -5.46 -16.38 -16.99
CA THR A 121 -6.33 -16.64 -18.14
C THR A 121 -6.42 -18.12 -18.48
N ASP A 122 -5.32 -18.87 -18.42
CA ASP A 122 -5.32 -20.33 -18.68
C ASP A 122 -6.19 -21.10 -17.67
N LEU A 123 -6.26 -20.63 -16.42
CA LEU A 123 -7.12 -21.23 -15.39
C LEU A 123 -8.60 -20.93 -15.66
N GLU A 124 -8.94 -19.72 -16.10
CA GLU A 124 -10.30 -19.34 -16.47
C GLU A 124 -10.82 -20.09 -17.71
N HIS A 125 -9.98 -20.28 -18.73
CA HIS A 125 -10.32 -21.08 -19.90
C HIS A 125 -10.53 -22.57 -19.55
N LYS A 126 -9.79 -23.11 -18.57
CA LYS A 126 -10.03 -24.47 -18.05
C LYS A 126 -11.35 -24.58 -17.29
N HIS A 127 -11.70 -23.59 -16.47
CA HIS A 127 -12.96 -23.56 -15.75
C HIS A 127 -14.19 -23.44 -16.67
N THR A 128 -14.08 -22.67 -17.76
CA THR A 128 -15.17 -22.52 -18.75
C THR A 128 -15.28 -23.72 -19.72
N ALA A 129 -14.17 -24.36 -20.06
CA ALA A 129 -14.14 -25.55 -20.92
C ALA A 129 -14.65 -26.84 -20.24
N HIS A 130 -14.89 -26.84 -18.92
CA HIS A 130 -15.49 -27.99 -18.23
C HIS A 130 -16.94 -28.31 -18.65
N THR A 131 -17.56 -27.52 -19.54
CA THR A 131 -18.86 -27.82 -20.15
C THR A 131 -18.77 -28.66 -21.43
N HIS A 132 -17.58 -28.85 -22.02
CA HIS A 132 -17.39 -29.73 -23.18
C HIS A 132 -16.23 -30.69 -22.98
N LYS A 133 -16.56 -31.94 -22.66
CA LYS A 133 -15.64 -33.08 -22.76
C LYS A 133 -15.06 -33.15 -24.18
N HIS A 134 -13.75 -33.43 -24.26
CA HIS A 134 -12.95 -33.64 -25.48
C HIS A 134 -12.54 -32.38 -26.28
N ALA A 135 -11.48 -31.69 -25.81
CA ALA A 135 -10.42 -31.19 -26.69
C ALA A 135 -9.15 -30.79 -25.91
N SER A 136 -8.05 -31.45 -26.27
CA SER A 136 -6.66 -30.99 -26.19
C SER A 136 -5.93 -30.96 -24.84
N GLN A 137 -5.14 -32.03 -24.65
CA GLN A 137 -3.89 -32.03 -23.91
C GLN A 137 -2.95 -30.93 -24.42
N LEU A 138 -2.99 -29.75 -23.80
CA LEU A 138 -1.89 -28.78 -23.84
C LEU A 138 -1.52 -28.45 -22.39
N ALA A 139 -0.44 -29.09 -21.96
CA ALA A 139 0.34 -28.82 -20.77
C ALA A 139 -0.46 -28.44 -19.50
N ALA A 140 -1.01 -29.45 -18.82
CA ALA A 140 -0.81 -29.45 -17.38
C ALA A 140 0.71 -29.54 -17.19
N ILE A 141 1.38 -28.40 -17.04
CA ILE A 141 2.79 -28.37 -16.61
C ILE A 141 2.78 -29.16 -15.32
N VAL A 142 3.30 -30.39 -15.36
CA VAL A 142 3.48 -31.22 -14.17
C VAL A 142 4.40 -30.42 -13.28
N VAL A 143 3.85 -29.81 -12.24
CA VAL A 143 4.68 -29.13 -11.26
C VAL A 143 5.36 -30.22 -10.44
N PRO A 144 6.70 -30.24 -10.39
CA PRO A 144 7.42 -31.23 -9.60
C PRO A 144 7.02 -31.11 -8.13
N SER A 145 6.83 -32.24 -7.45
CA SER A 145 6.92 -32.25 -5.99
C SER A 145 8.38 -32.10 -5.63
N PHE A 146 8.73 -30.99 -4.99
CA PHE A 146 10.12 -30.71 -4.62
C PHE A 146 10.45 -31.42 -3.30
N PRO A 147 11.60 -32.11 -3.20
CA PRO A 147 11.95 -32.86 -2.01
C PRO A 147 12.26 -31.97 -0.80
N ASN A 148 12.69 -30.72 -1.04
CA ASN A 148 12.96 -29.72 -0.01
C ASN A 148 12.87 -28.30 -0.60
N THR A 149 12.90 -27.29 0.27
CA THR A 149 12.79 -25.87 -0.10
C THR A 149 13.96 -25.38 -0.94
N GLU A 150 15.17 -25.91 -0.74
CA GLU A 150 16.36 -25.51 -1.50
C GLU A 150 16.28 -25.97 -2.96
N ALA A 151 15.84 -27.20 -3.19
CA ALA A 151 15.59 -27.74 -4.53
C ALA A 151 14.50 -26.94 -5.26
N ALA A 152 13.45 -26.52 -4.55
CA ALA A 152 12.42 -25.65 -5.11
C ALA A 152 12.98 -24.27 -5.51
N VAL A 153 13.80 -23.65 -4.64
CA VAL A 153 14.46 -22.37 -4.96
C VAL A 153 15.36 -22.50 -6.19
N GLN A 154 16.16 -23.56 -6.28
CA GLN A 154 17.04 -23.78 -7.45
C GLN A 154 16.24 -24.00 -8.74
N ALA A 155 15.17 -24.79 -8.70
CA ALA A 155 14.30 -24.99 -9.86
C ALA A 155 13.62 -23.69 -10.32
N ILE A 156 13.17 -22.86 -9.38
CA ILE A 156 12.61 -21.53 -9.68
C ILE A 156 13.67 -20.65 -10.33
N LEU A 157 14.88 -20.58 -9.76
CA LEU A 157 15.98 -19.77 -10.31
C LEU A 157 16.38 -20.23 -11.71
N GLU A 158 16.38 -21.54 -11.97
CA GLU A 158 16.63 -22.09 -13.29
C GLU A 158 15.55 -21.68 -14.29
N CYS A 159 14.27 -21.75 -13.92
CA CYS A 159 13.18 -21.24 -14.76
C CYS A 159 13.33 -19.74 -15.06
N LEU A 160 13.70 -18.92 -14.07
CA LEU A 160 13.93 -17.50 -14.26
C LEU A 160 15.10 -17.23 -15.22
N ARG A 161 16.20 -17.99 -15.09
CA ARG A 161 17.37 -17.91 -15.98
C ARG A 161 17.06 -18.33 -17.41
N ASN A 162 16.19 -19.32 -17.58
CA ASN A 162 15.79 -19.84 -18.89
C ASN A 162 14.61 -19.06 -19.51
N HIS A 163 14.18 -17.94 -18.91
CA HIS A 163 13.02 -17.15 -19.32
C HIS A 163 11.69 -17.93 -19.33
N GLU A 164 11.58 -19.00 -18.55
CA GLU A 164 10.38 -19.82 -18.40
C GLU A 164 9.45 -19.26 -17.30
N PHE A 165 9.03 -18.01 -17.45
CA PHE A 165 8.31 -17.25 -16.42
C PHE A 165 6.99 -17.88 -15.99
N THR A 166 6.23 -18.45 -16.93
CA THR A 166 4.97 -19.17 -16.65
C THR A 166 5.20 -20.37 -15.73
N LYS A 167 6.31 -21.11 -15.91
CA LYS A 167 6.68 -22.22 -15.02
C LYS A 167 7.06 -21.72 -13.64
N ALA A 168 7.84 -20.64 -13.56
CA ALA A 168 8.26 -20.04 -12.29
C ALA A 168 7.06 -19.59 -11.43
N VAL A 169 6.05 -18.96 -12.04
CA VAL A 169 4.80 -18.58 -11.34
C VAL A 169 4.07 -19.81 -10.81
N ARG A 170 3.91 -20.86 -11.63
CA ARG A 170 3.27 -22.12 -11.21
C ARG A 170 4.04 -22.81 -10.08
N TYR A 171 5.36 -22.80 -10.13
CA TYR A 171 6.20 -23.38 -9.09
C TYR A 171 6.01 -22.67 -7.76
N ILE A 172 5.93 -21.34 -7.74
CA ILE A 172 5.62 -20.61 -6.50
C ILE A 172 4.23 -20.95 -5.96
N GLN A 173 3.22 -21.04 -6.82
CA GLN A 173 1.87 -21.39 -6.40
C GLN A 173 1.83 -22.74 -5.68
N GLU A 174 2.52 -23.74 -6.23
CA GLU A 174 2.62 -25.06 -5.60
C GLU A 174 3.52 -25.07 -4.36
N CYS A 175 4.61 -24.30 -4.36
CA CYS A 175 5.48 -24.18 -3.18
C CYS A 175 4.75 -23.56 -1.99
N ARG A 176 3.81 -22.63 -2.22
CA ARG A 176 2.96 -22.04 -1.17
C ARG A 176 1.98 -23.06 -0.58
N ILE A 177 1.53 -24.03 -1.37
CA ILE A 177 0.67 -25.13 -0.91
C ILE A 177 1.49 -26.12 -0.08
N GLN A 178 2.69 -26.48 -0.56
CA GLN A 178 3.58 -27.42 0.12
C GLN A 178 4.18 -26.84 1.42
N TRP A 179 4.46 -25.54 1.45
CA TRP A 179 5.04 -24.83 2.59
C TRP A 179 4.30 -23.51 2.89
N PRO A 180 3.11 -23.58 3.50
CA PRO A 180 2.34 -22.39 3.82
C PRO A 180 3.09 -21.50 4.80
N ASN A 181 3.12 -20.19 4.53
CA ASN A 181 3.84 -19.18 5.32
C ASN A 181 5.36 -19.43 5.44
N GLY A 182 5.94 -20.20 4.50
CA GLY A 182 7.38 -20.42 4.41
C GLY A 182 8.11 -19.34 3.60
N LEU A 183 9.27 -19.69 3.05
CA LEU A 183 10.09 -18.78 2.23
C LEU A 183 9.39 -18.21 0.99
N PHE A 184 8.30 -18.84 0.55
CA PHE A 184 7.53 -18.48 -0.65
C PHE A 184 6.30 -17.61 -0.36
N GLY A 185 6.15 -17.14 0.89
CA GLY A 185 5.07 -16.26 1.30
C GLY A 185 3.72 -16.96 1.48
N SER A 186 2.72 -16.17 1.83
CA SER A 186 1.32 -16.60 1.94
C SER A 186 0.54 -16.36 0.64
N SER A 187 -0.71 -16.82 0.56
CA SER A 187 -1.61 -16.52 -0.56
C SER A 187 -2.03 -15.05 -0.67
N ALA A 188 -1.80 -14.24 0.38
CA ALA A 188 -2.07 -12.81 0.36
C ALA A 188 -0.94 -11.99 -0.31
N GLU A 189 0.23 -12.59 -0.50
CA GLU A 189 1.39 -11.93 -1.11
C GLU A 189 1.44 -12.15 -2.62
N SER A 190 1.90 -11.15 -3.38
CA SER A 190 2.09 -11.28 -4.82
C SER A 190 3.12 -12.37 -5.17
N GLU A 191 2.78 -13.29 -6.08
CA GLU A 191 3.73 -14.28 -6.62
C GLU A 191 4.92 -13.59 -7.27
N VAL A 192 4.66 -12.55 -8.07
CA VAL A 192 5.71 -11.74 -8.74
C VAL A 192 6.69 -11.17 -7.72
N GLN A 193 6.20 -10.53 -6.64
CA GLN A 193 7.09 -9.94 -5.64
C GLN A 193 7.94 -11.01 -4.95
N THR A 194 7.36 -12.18 -4.69
CA THR A 194 8.08 -13.31 -4.08
C THR A 194 9.19 -13.81 -5.00
N LEU A 195 8.91 -14.01 -6.30
CA LEU A 195 9.89 -14.42 -7.31
C LEU A 195 11.05 -13.41 -7.42
N LEU A 196 10.75 -12.12 -7.43
CA LEU A 196 11.77 -11.06 -7.46
C LEU A 196 12.67 -11.11 -6.22
N ASN A 197 12.08 -11.31 -5.04
CA ASN A 197 12.83 -11.41 -3.79
C ASN A 197 13.75 -12.64 -3.77
N VAL A 198 13.27 -13.80 -4.25
CA VAL A 198 14.07 -15.03 -4.36
C VAL A 198 15.25 -14.82 -5.31
N TYR A 199 14.98 -14.26 -6.50
CA TYR A 199 16.00 -13.97 -7.50
C TYR A 199 17.05 -12.98 -6.96
N PHE A 200 16.61 -11.87 -6.39
CA PHE A 200 17.51 -10.83 -5.88
C PHE A 200 18.37 -11.35 -4.73
N ARG A 201 17.77 -12.08 -3.77
CA ARG A 201 18.50 -12.65 -2.64
C ARG A 201 19.56 -13.65 -3.07
N HIS A 202 19.26 -14.46 -4.09
CA HIS A 202 20.24 -15.39 -4.63
C HIS A 202 21.37 -14.66 -5.36
N GLN A 203 21.05 -13.66 -6.19
CA GLN A 203 22.05 -12.92 -6.96
C GLN A 203 22.99 -12.08 -6.07
N THR A 204 22.50 -11.64 -4.92
CA THR A 204 23.27 -10.81 -3.98
C THR A 204 23.97 -11.62 -2.88
N LEU A 205 23.87 -12.96 -2.92
CA LEU A 205 24.47 -13.80 -1.89
C LEU A 205 26.00 -13.62 -1.87
N GLY A 206 26.53 -13.23 -0.72
CA GLY A 206 27.96 -12.97 -0.54
C GLY A 206 28.47 -11.65 -1.16
N GLN A 207 27.59 -10.85 -1.76
CA GLN A 207 27.92 -9.53 -2.30
C GLN A 207 27.39 -8.43 -1.40
N THR A 208 28.25 -7.52 -0.97
CA THR A 208 27.85 -6.27 -0.32
C THR A 208 27.83 -5.15 -1.34
N GLY A 209 26.90 -4.20 -1.21
CA GLY A 209 26.86 -3.03 -2.09
C GLY A 209 25.82 -3.10 -3.21
N THR A 210 24.90 -4.06 -3.18
CA THR A 210 23.88 -4.19 -4.23
C THR A 210 22.56 -3.54 -3.81
N ILE A 211 21.98 -2.76 -4.71
CA ILE A 211 20.66 -2.13 -4.53
C ILE A 211 19.76 -2.43 -5.72
N ALA A 212 18.46 -2.53 -5.43
CA ALA A 212 17.45 -2.54 -6.45
C ALA A 212 16.18 -1.87 -5.95
N LEU A 213 15.62 -1.00 -6.79
CA LEU A 213 14.35 -0.36 -6.57
C LEU A 213 13.45 -0.72 -7.76
N VAL A 214 12.36 -1.44 -7.46
CA VAL A 214 11.41 -1.93 -8.46
C VAL A 214 10.08 -1.21 -8.29
N GLY A 215 9.67 -0.44 -9.29
CA GLY A 215 8.45 0.35 -9.23
C GLY A 215 8.45 1.50 -10.24
N SER A 216 7.35 2.25 -10.26
CA SER A 216 7.25 3.43 -11.13
C SER A 216 8.17 4.55 -10.62
N ARG A 217 9.03 5.06 -11.49
CA ARG A 217 9.85 6.26 -11.23
C ARG A 217 9.08 7.53 -11.57
N GLN A 218 7.78 7.55 -11.25
CA GLN A 218 6.96 8.73 -11.51
C GLN A 218 7.42 9.88 -10.62
N ASP A 219 7.54 11.07 -11.21
CA ASP A 219 7.75 12.29 -10.44
C ASP A 219 6.45 12.61 -9.68
N LEU A 220 6.50 12.48 -8.36
CA LEU A 220 5.37 12.76 -7.48
C LEU A 220 5.42 14.19 -6.91
N SER A 221 6.32 15.05 -7.38
CA SER A 221 6.48 16.43 -6.87
C SER A 221 5.18 17.24 -7.00
N LEU A 222 4.48 17.12 -8.14
CA LEU A 222 3.19 17.79 -8.33
C LEU A 222 2.13 17.29 -7.36
N ILE A 223 2.10 15.97 -7.09
CA ILE A 223 1.15 15.38 -6.14
C ILE A 223 1.47 15.88 -4.73
N CYS A 224 2.74 15.91 -4.33
CA CYS A 224 3.18 16.44 -3.04
C CYS A 224 2.77 17.90 -2.85
N SER A 225 2.95 18.74 -3.88
CA SER A 225 2.53 20.15 -3.84
C SER A 225 1.01 20.29 -3.64
N LYS A 226 0.21 19.50 -4.37
CA LYS A 226 -1.25 19.50 -4.20
C LYS A 226 -1.68 18.98 -2.82
N LEU A 227 -1.05 17.92 -2.32
CA LEU A 227 -1.31 17.40 -0.98
C LEU A 227 -0.99 18.45 0.10
N LEU A 228 0.11 19.19 -0.06
CA LEU A 228 0.51 20.25 0.85
C LEU A 228 -0.47 21.43 0.84
N GLU A 229 -0.94 21.84 -0.34
CA GLU A 229 -1.96 22.87 -0.51
C GLU A 229 -3.28 22.47 0.17
N LEU A 230 -3.80 21.27 -0.15
CA LEU A 230 -4.99 20.70 0.49
C LEU A 230 -4.85 20.60 2.01
N ASN A 231 -3.66 20.26 2.51
CA ASN A 231 -3.40 20.22 3.95
C ASN A 231 -3.54 21.61 4.59
N GLY A 232 -3.11 22.67 3.89
CA GLY A 232 -3.33 24.05 4.29
C GLY A 232 -4.81 24.42 4.33
N GLU A 233 -5.54 24.11 3.25
CA GLU A 233 -6.98 24.40 3.13
C GLU A 233 -7.81 23.74 4.23
N ILE A 234 -7.59 22.44 4.47
CA ILE A 234 -8.32 21.67 5.50
C ILE A 234 -8.04 22.25 6.89
N ARG A 235 -6.78 22.59 7.19
CA ARG A 235 -6.40 23.20 8.48
C ARG A 235 -7.11 24.53 8.69
N ASP A 236 -7.20 25.36 7.65
CA ASP A 236 -7.84 26.67 7.73
C ASP A 236 -9.37 26.55 7.81
N MET A 237 -9.98 25.56 7.17
CA MET A 237 -11.39 25.20 7.34
C MET A 237 -11.70 24.77 8.78
N ILE A 238 -10.89 23.87 9.37
CA ILE A 238 -11.07 23.41 10.75
C ILE A 238 -10.93 24.59 11.73
N ARG A 239 -9.92 25.43 11.54
CA ARG A 239 -9.70 26.62 12.38
C ARG A 239 -10.89 27.57 12.35
N ARG A 240 -11.45 27.83 11.15
CA ARG A 240 -12.64 28.67 11.00
C ARG A 240 -13.85 28.04 11.69
N ALA A 241 -14.11 26.75 11.48
CA ALA A 241 -15.21 26.04 12.13
C ALA A 241 -15.11 26.09 13.65
N GLN A 242 -13.91 25.92 14.21
CA GLN A 242 -13.66 26.10 15.65
C GLN A 242 -13.88 27.55 16.09
N GLY A 243 -13.41 28.54 15.33
CA GLY A 243 -13.58 29.96 15.63
C GLY A 243 -15.05 30.41 15.65
N TYR A 244 -15.87 29.93 14.72
CA TYR A 244 -17.32 30.19 14.74
C TYR A 244 -17.98 29.65 16.01
N ARG A 245 -17.62 28.44 16.46
CA ARG A 245 -18.15 27.88 17.72
C ARG A 245 -17.81 28.75 18.93
N VAL A 246 -16.56 29.21 19.03
CA VAL A 246 -16.12 30.11 20.11
C VAL A 246 -17.00 31.37 20.13
N VAL A 247 -17.25 32.00 18.99
CA VAL A 247 -18.11 33.19 18.88
C VAL A 247 -19.57 32.90 19.27
N THR A 248 -20.14 31.76 18.84
CA THR A 248 -21.52 31.38 19.22
C THR A 248 -21.65 31.08 20.71
N THR A 249 -20.59 30.61 21.37
CA THR A 249 -20.58 30.34 22.82
C THR A 249 -20.50 31.62 23.65
N TYR A 250 -20.01 32.72 23.07
CA TYR A 250 -19.89 34.04 23.72
C TYR A 250 -20.98 35.04 23.34
N LEU A 251 -21.91 34.69 22.45
CA LEU A 251 -23.12 35.47 22.23
C LEU A 251 -24.11 35.18 23.37
N PRO A 252 -24.41 36.15 24.26
CA PRO A 252 -25.42 35.95 25.28
C PRO A 252 -26.79 35.87 24.61
N ASP A 253 -27.59 34.87 25.01
CA ASP A 253 -29.01 34.76 24.66
C ASP A 253 -29.69 36.13 24.84
N SER A 254 -29.95 36.82 23.74
CA SER A 254 -30.65 38.11 23.75
C SER A 254 -32.17 37.95 23.90
N SER A 255 -32.63 36.84 24.48
CA SER A 255 -34.04 36.55 24.75
C SER A 255 -34.47 36.82 26.20
N ALA A 256 -33.60 37.39 27.05
CA ALA A 256 -33.98 37.92 28.35
C ALA A 256 -34.36 39.42 28.28
N SER A 257 -35.39 39.75 27.50
CA SER A 257 -36.14 41.01 27.66
C SER A 257 -37.63 40.69 27.76
N GLY A 258 -37.99 39.99 28.83
CA GLY A 258 -39.36 39.96 29.34
C GLY A 258 -39.56 41.18 30.23
N THR A 259 -40.00 42.29 29.65
CA THR A 259 -40.38 43.50 30.38
C THR A 259 -41.54 43.18 31.31
N SER A 260 -41.32 43.32 32.61
CA SER A 260 -42.39 43.46 33.59
C SER A 260 -43.04 44.83 33.43
N LEU A 261 -44.34 44.85 33.08
CA LEU A 261 -45.40 45.71 33.62
C LEU A 261 -46.72 45.43 32.87
#